data_AF-A0A962W538-F1
#
_entry.id   AF-A0A962W538-F1
#
_cell.length_a   1.000
_cell.length_b   1.000
_cell.length_c   1.000
_cell.angle_alpha   90.00
_cell.angle_beta   90.00
_cell.angle_gamma   90.00
#
_symmetry.space_group_name_H-M   'P 1'
#
loop_
_entity.id
_entity.type
_entity.pdbx_description
1 polymer ?
#
loop_
_entity_poly.entity_id
_entity_poly.type
_entity_poly.pdbx_seq_one_letter_code
_entity_poly.pdbx_strand_id
1 'polypeptide(L)'
;NTGGQACTSGFVGQVADMSPYGKTWKGKTEIRKEMGLIGMAHRTSFVLQSSMAHVTHLIEGYIDGLNSRRPALFNIYAVCQPEHGVGDDMSNHQSKLVVESRGYPLFRYDPDAGVTFEECCSIEGNPAIDDDWPEYTLKYQDEDGKQGELSLPLTFADFALTEGRFRKHFRKAPPETWHDDMLPLAEFIGLEGDEREGKFPYIWATDNKNRLMRVLVAQEIVTSTEERRDFWQQLKSLVGVDRQVDLDQVRAVAKAEMAQSITAGLLALANGGDTSALASIALPASGDAMPAALPSAANLPWEYEPVWVETPECTACDECTDLAPRVFKYNDQKQAVVIDPKGAPFKDIVKAAEKCTAGCLHPGTPWNAGEKDVEKLMKRAEKYQ
;
A
#
# COMPACT_ATOMS: atom_id res chain seq x y z
N ASN A 1 -14.90 -14.37 -23.75
CA ASN A 1 -14.79 -15.37 -24.85
C ASN A 1 -15.87 -16.43 -24.73
N THR A 2 -15.91 -17.21 -23.64
CA THR A 2 -16.87 -18.31 -23.44
C THR A 2 -18.09 -17.94 -22.58
N GLY A 3 -18.36 -16.64 -22.38
CA GLY A 3 -19.48 -16.17 -21.54
C GLY A 3 -19.20 -16.20 -20.04
N GLY A 4 -18.04 -15.69 -19.59
CA GLY A 4 -17.82 -15.44 -18.16
C GLY A 4 -17.73 -16.70 -17.27
N GLN A 5 -17.05 -17.75 -17.72
CA GLN A 5 -16.83 -18.94 -16.91
C GLN A 5 -15.90 -18.70 -15.72
N ALA A 6 -16.15 -19.41 -14.62
CA ALA A 6 -15.32 -19.37 -13.42
C ALA A 6 -13.86 -19.72 -13.73
N CYS A 7 -12.95 -18.99 -13.09
CA CYS A 7 -11.51 -19.16 -13.24
C CYS A 7 -10.83 -19.11 -11.87
N THR A 8 -9.65 -19.72 -11.77
CA THR A 8 -8.79 -19.62 -10.57
C THR A 8 -8.35 -18.18 -10.28
N SER A 9 -8.40 -17.29 -11.27
CA SER A 9 -8.18 -15.84 -11.13
C SER A 9 -9.40 -15.06 -10.62
N GLY A 10 -10.54 -15.70 -10.34
CA GLY A 10 -11.68 -15.01 -9.73
C GLY A 10 -11.46 -14.70 -8.24
N PHE A 11 -12.23 -13.76 -7.70
CA PHE A 11 -12.23 -13.42 -6.27
C PHE A 11 -13.21 -14.30 -5.47
N VAL A 12 -13.04 -14.37 -4.15
CA VAL A 12 -14.03 -15.01 -3.26
C VAL A 12 -15.35 -14.24 -3.37
N GLY A 13 -16.47 -14.97 -3.42
CA GLY A 13 -17.80 -14.39 -3.63
C GLY A 13 -18.09 -13.95 -5.07
N GLN A 14 -17.14 -14.10 -6.01
CA GLN A 14 -17.39 -13.74 -7.40
C GLN A 14 -18.43 -14.67 -8.01
N VAL A 15 -19.48 -14.10 -8.60
CA VAL A 15 -20.50 -14.83 -9.35
C VAL A 15 -20.08 -14.91 -10.81
N ALA A 16 -19.99 -16.14 -11.33
CA ALA A 16 -19.66 -16.44 -12.72
C ALA A 16 -20.34 -17.76 -13.12
N ASP A 17 -20.31 -18.10 -14.41
CA ASP A 17 -20.75 -19.42 -14.85
C ASP A 17 -19.91 -20.51 -14.16
N MET A 18 -20.56 -21.56 -13.65
CA MET A 18 -19.98 -22.59 -12.76
C MET A 18 -19.71 -22.17 -11.31
N SER A 19 -19.94 -20.90 -10.94
CA SER A 19 -19.91 -20.40 -9.55
C SER A 19 -21.15 -19.54 -9.26
N PRO A 20 -22.36 -20.14 -9.27
CA PRO A 20 -23.60 -19.39 -9.17
C PRO A 20 -23.85 -18.86 -7.76
N TYR A 21 -24.69 -17.82 -7.69
CA TYR A 21 -25.29 -17.36 -6.46
C TYR A 21 -26.67 -17.99 -6.27
N GLY A 22 -26.82 -18.79 -5.21
CA GLY A 22 -28.03 -19.50 -4.82
C GLY A 22 -28.23 -19.53 -3.31
N LYS A 23 -28.99 -20.52 -2.81
CA LYS A 23 -29.20 -20.72 -1.37
C LYS A 23 -27.97 -21.31 -0.70
N THR A 24 -27.36 -22.33 -1.32
CA THR A 24 -26.21 -23.07 -0.78
C THR A 24 -24.88 -22.50 -1.24
N TRP A 25 -24.77 -22.10 -2.52
CA TRP A 25 -23.55 -21.51 -3.07
C TRP A 25 -23.69 -20.01 -3.24
N LYS A 26 -22.62 -19.28 -2.99
CA LYS A 26 -22.60 -17.82 -2.93
C LYS A 26 -21.43 -17.29 -3.76
N GLY A 27 -21.30 -17.77 -4.99
CA GLY A 27 -20.12 -17.50 -5.83
C GLY A 27 -18.93 -18.40 -5.51
N LYS A 28 -17.75 -18.01 -6.00
CA LYS A 28 -16.48 -18.74 -5.82
C LYS A 28 -16.07 -18.79 -4.34
N THR A 29 -15.60 -19.94 -3.88
CA THR A 29 -15.18 -20.16 -2.49
C THR A 29 -13.67 -20.15 -2.31
N GLU A 30 -12.91 -20.47 -3.35
CA GLU A 30 -11.45 -20.53 -3.30
C GLU A 30 -10.85 -19.14 -3.41
N ILE A 31 -9.73 -18.92 -2.70
CA ILE A 31 -8.92 -17.71 -2.84
C ILE A 31 -8.43 -17.54 -4.29
N ARG A 32 -8.12 -16.30 -4.65
CA ARG A 32 -7.57 -15.98 -5.97
C ARG A 32 -6.19 -16.61 -6.10
N LYS A 33 -5.90 -17.18 -7.27
CA LYS A 33 -4.55 -17.65 -7.60
C LYS A 33 -3.67 -16.45 -7.99
N GLU A 34 -2.72 -16.09 -7.12
CA GLU A 34 -1.85 -14.94 -7.32
C GLU A 34 -0.65 -15.27 -8.21
N MET A 35 -0.77 -14.90 -9.50
CA MET A 35 0.25 -15.19 -10.51
C MET A 35 1.56 -14.45 -10.25
N GLY A 36 1.53 -13.29 -9.60
CA GLY A 36 2.73 -12.55 -9.20
C GLY A 36 3.65 -13.40 -8.31
N LEU A 37 3.11 -13.97 -7.24
CA LEU A 37 3.85 -14.83 -6.31
C LEU A 37 4.29 -16.15 -6.96
N ILE A 38 3.43 -16.76 -7.78
CA ILE A 38 3.76 -18.02 -8.46
C ILE A 38 4.89 -17.81 -9.48
N GLY A 39 4.84 -16.72 -10.25
CA GLY A 39 5.91 -16.37 -11.17
C GLY A 39 7.22 -16.12 -10.43
N MET A 40 7.16 -15.38 -9.31
CA MET A 40 8.31 -15.12 -8.44
C MET A 40 8.91 -16.41 -7.87
N ALA A 41 8.09 -17.41 -7.52
CA ALA A 41 8.56 -18.67 -6.96
C ALA A 41 9.53 -19.44 -7.88
N HIS A 42 9.49 -19.22 -9.19
CA HIS A 42 10.48 -19.78 -10.12
C HIS A 42 11.88 -19.16 -9.95
N ARG A 43 11.98 -17.96 -9.37
CA ARG A 43 13.18 -17.13 -9.18
C ARG A 43 13.96 -16.75 -10.44
N THR A 44 13.72 -17.43 -11.56
CA THR A 44 14.43 -17.24 -12.83
C THR A 44 13.75 -16.27 -13.77
N SER A 45 12.50 -15.89 -13.49
CA SER A 45 11.65 -15.12 -14.39
C SER A 45 11.42 -13.71 -13.86
N PHE A 46 11.42 -12.72 -14.75
CA PHE A 46 10.89 -11.39 -14.45
C PHE A 46 9.36 -11.47 -14.39
N VAL A 47 8.74 -10.83 -13.41
CA VAL A 47 7.29 -10.82 -13.25
C VAL A 47 6.80 -9.41 -13.04
N LEU A 48 5.81 -9.01 -13.82
CA LEU A 48 5.11 -7.74 -13.67
C LEU A 48 3.62 -8.03 -13.49
N GLN A 49 3.05 -7.50 -12.41
CA GLN A 49 1.63 -7.40 -12.17
C GLN A 49 1.24 -5.92 -12.23
N SER A 50 0.41 -5.54 -13.20
CA SER A 50 0.05 -4.14 -13.41
C SER A 50 -1.40 -3.97 -13.87
N SER A 51 -1.86 -2.73 -13.96
CA SER A 51 -3.21 -2.35 -14.38
C SER A 51 -3.15 -1.35 -15.52
N MET A 52 -4.10 -1.41 -16.46
CA MET A 52 -4.16 -0.45 -17.58
C MET A 52 -4.33 1.01 -17.14
N ALA A 53 -4.83 1.23 -15.91
CA ALA A 53 -4.97 2.58 -15.35
C ALA A 53 -3.64 3.17 -14.85
N HIS A 54 -2.62 2.33 -14.63
CA HIS A 54 -1.30 2.73 -14.12
C HIS A 54 -0.28 2.71 -15.25
N VAL A 55 -0.47 3.61 -16.21
CA VAL A 55 0.26 3.62 -17.49
C VAL A 55 1.77 3.72 -17.30
N THR A 56 2.25 4.58 -16.39
CA THR A 56 3.68 4.69 -16.09
C THR A 56 4.26 3.37 -15.58
N HIS A 57 3.67 2.78 -14.54
CA HIS A 57 4.10 1.49 -13.99
C HIS A 57 4.06 0.37 -15.04
N LEU A 58 3.02 0.37 -15.89
CA LEU A 58 2.86 -0.59 -16.97
C LEU A 58 3.95 -0.46 -18.06
N ILE A 59 4.20 0.75 -18.55
CA ILE A 59 5.18 0.99 -19.62
C ILE A 59 6.60 0.74 -19.12
N GLU A 60 6.97 1.27 -17.96
CA GLU A 60 8.28 1.02 -17.34
C GLU A 60 8.49 -0.49 -17.12
N GLY A 61 7.49 -1.17 -16.56
CA GLY A 61 7.55 -2.62 -16.35
C GLY A 61 7.65 -3.42 -17.64
N TYR A 62 7.01 -3.00 -18.74
CA TYR A 62 7.20 -3.64 -20.04
C TYR A 62 8.62 -3.43 -20.58
N ILE A 63 9.17 -2.23 -20.45
CA ILE A 63 10.53 -1.93 -20.89
C ILE A 63 11.53 -2.80 -20.11
N ASP A 64 11.40 -2.86 -18.78
CA ASP A 64 12.27 -3.67 -17.93
C ASP A 64 12.15 -5.17 -18.28
N GLY A 65 10.92 -5.68 -18.38
CA GLY A 65 10.68 -7.09 -18.68
C GLY A 65 11.12 -7.52 -20.07
N LEU A 66 10.93 -6.67 -21.10
CA LEU A 66 11.37 -6.95 -22.47
C LEU A 66 12.89 -6.86 -22.64
N ASN A 67 13.57 -6.01 -21.84
CA ASN A 67 15.02 -5.92 -21.83
C ASN A 67 15.69 -6.97 -20.92
N SER A 68 14.91 -7.65 -20.08
CA SER A 68 15.42 -8.75 -19.25
C SER A 68 15.93 -9.89 -20.12
N ARG A 69 17.05 -10.50 -19.72
CA ARG A 69 17.61 -11.70 -20.38
C ARG A 69 16.94 -13.00 -19.90
N ARG A 70 15.82 -12.87 -19.20
CA ARG A 70 15.10 -13.94 -18.52
C ARG A 70 13.69 -14.08 -19.09
N PRO A 71 13.00 -15.21 -18.86
CA PRO A 71 11.58 -15.29 -19.16
C PRO A 71 10.82 -14.17 -18.44
N ALA A 72 10.00 -13.42 -19.16
CA ALA A 72 9.19 -12.35 -18.60
C ALA A 72 7.71 -12.75 -18.60
N LEU A 73 7.04 -12.56 -17.46
CA LEU A 73 5.62 -12.79 -17.27
C LEU A 73 4.92 -11.46 -16.98
N PHE A 74 3.99 -11.06 -17.85
CA PHE A 74 3.17 -9.87 -17.68
C PHE A 74 1.73 -10.27 -17.32
N ASN A 75 1.31 -10.01 -16.10
CA ASN A 75 -0.03 -10.25 -15.57
C ASN A 75 -0.76 -8.89 -15.46
N ILE A 76 -1.63 -8.58 -16.42
CA ILE A 76 -2.25 -7.25 -16.51
C ILE A 76 -3.74 -7.35 -16.20
N TYR A 77 -4.22 -6.52 -15.26
CA TYR A 77 -5.64 -6.40 -14.99
C TYR A 77 -6.37 -5.79 -16.18
N ALA A 78 -7.37 -6.51 -16.68
CA ALA A 78 -8.25 -6.08 -17.75
C ALA A 78 -9.70 -6.21 -17.32
N VAL A 79 -10.42 -5.09 -17.31
CA VAL A 79 -11.86 -5.06 -17.05
C VAL A 79 -12.59 -5.70 -18.22
N CYS A 80 -13.53 -6.59 -17.92
CA CYS A 80 -14.44 -7.14 -18.91
C CYS A 80 -15.85 -6.62 -18.62
N GLN A 81 -16.30 -5.63 -19.39
CA GLN A 81 -17.55 -4.91 -19.13
C GLN A 81 -18.79 -5.83 -19.00
N PRO A 82 -19.06 -6.76 -19.94
CA PRO A 82 -20.22 -7.63 -19.83
C PRO A 82 -20.15 -8.58 -18.62
N GLU A 83 -18.98 -9.18 -18.36
CA GLU A 83 -18.85 -10.21 -17.32
C GLU A 83 -18.68 -9.63 -15.92
N HIS A 84 -18.10 -8.43 -15.81
CA HIS A 84 -17.99 -7.71 -14.54
C HIS A 84 -19.29 -6.94 -14.24
N GLY A 85 -20.13 -6.71 -15.25
CA GLY A 85 -21.39 -5.98 -15.14
C GLY A 85 -21.17 -4.49 -14.86
N VAL A 86 -20.25 -3.87 -15.62
CA VAL A 86 -19.91 -2.44 -15.56
C VAL A 86 -20.18 -1.76 -16.90
N GLY A 87 -20.26 -0.43 -16.92
CA GLY A 87 -20.48 0.35 -18.15
C GLY A 87 -19.35 0.21 -19.16
N ASP A 88 -19.66 0.39 -20.45
CA ASP A 88 -18.70 0.22 -21.56
C ASP A 88 -17.50 1.19 -21.48
N ASP A 89 -17.72 2.37 -20.89
CA ASP A 89 -16.76 3.46 -20.68
C ASP A 89 -16.00 3.37 -19.34
N MET A 90 -16.31 2.37 -18.50
CA MET A 90 -15.81 2.29 -17.13
C MET A 90 -14.46 1.58 -16.97
N SER A 91 -13.82 1.16 -18.07
CA SER A 91 -12.59 0.33 -18.02
C SER A 91 -11.45 0.98 -17.25
N ASN A 92 -11.16 2.26 -17.50
CA ASN A 92 -10.08 2.96 -16.79
C ASN A 92 -10.42 3.15 -15.31
N HIS A 93 -11.63 3.62 -15.03
CA HIS A 93 -12.10 3.85 -13.66
C HIS A 93 -12.04 2.57 -12.81
N GLN A 94 -12.56 1.46 -13.32
CA GLN A 94 -12.57 0.17 -12.62
C GLN A 94 -11.16 -0.43 -12.46
N SER A 95 -10.30 -0.21 -13.45
CA SER A 95 -8.89 -0.65 -13.39
C SER A 95 -8.07 0.16 -12.38
N LYS A 96 -8.44 1.41 -12.11
CA LYS A 96 -7.87 2.21 -11.03
C LYS A 96 -8.41 1.73 -9.68
N LEU A 97 -9.73 1.64 -9.57
CA LEU A 97 -10.44 1.28 -8.33
C LEU A 97 -10.01 -0.07 -7.76
N VAL A 98 -9.76 -1.08 -8.60
CA VAL A 98 -9.30 -2.39 -8.14
C VAL A 98 -7.90 -2.35 -7.52
N VAL A 99 -7.03 -1.44 -7.96
CA VAL A 99 -5.67 -1.28 -7.40
C VAL A 99 -5.75 -0.56 -6.07
N GLU A 100 -6.50 0.55 -6.03
CA GLU A 100 -6.65 1.36 -4.82
C GLU A 100 -7.35 0.57 -3.70
N SER A 101 -8.34 -0.26 -4.03
CA SER A 101 -9.04 -1.16 -3.08
C SER A 101 -8.27 -2.43 -2.68
N ARG A 102 -6.96 -2.51 -3.01
CA ARG A 102 -6.10 -3.71 -2.85
C ARG A 102 -6.62 -4.97 -3.52
N GLY A 103 -7.62 -4.88 -4.40
CA GLY A 103 -8.15 -5.98 -5.18
C GLY A 103 -7.10 -6.60 -6.11
N TYR A 104 -6.27 -5.76 -6.72
CA TYR A 104 -5.20 -6.16 -7.63
C TYR A 104 -4.01 -5.21 -7.48
N PRO A 105 -3.22 -5.33 -6.40
CA PRO A 105 -2.09 -4.44 -6.15
C PRO A 105 -1.03 -4.59 -7.25
N LEU A 106 -0.33 -3.50 -7.54
CA LEU A 106 0.80 -3.48 -8.46
C LEU A 106 1.98 -4.19 -7.80
N PHE A 107 2.67 -5.04 -8.55
CA PHE A 107 3.81 -5.81 -8.04
C PHE A 107 4.79 -6.08 -9.17
N ARG A 108 6.09 -5.99 -8.87
CA ARG A 108 7.17 -6.32 -9.79
C ARG A 108 8.19 -7.20 -9.08
N TYR A 109 8.65 -8.24 -9.75
CA TYR A 109 9.79 -9.06 -9.33
C TYR A 109 10.83 -9.08 -10.44
N ASP A 110 12.02 -8.57 -10.12
CA ASP A 110 13.18 -8.59 -10.98
C ASP A 110 14.33 -9.36 -10.29
N PRO A 111 14.63 -10.59 -10.74
CA PRO A 111 15.71 -11.40 -10.16
C PRO A 111 17.11 -10.84 -10.41
N ASP A 112 17.28 -9.85 -11.30
CA ASP A 112 18.57 -9.20 -11.54
C ASP A 112 18.77 -7.94 -10.67
N ALA A 113 17.75 -7.53 -9.90
CA ALA A 113 17.81 -6.33 -9.06
C ALA A 113 18.52 -6.53 -7.71
N GLY A 114 18.77 -7.79 -7.29
CA GLY A 114 19.45 -8.12 -6.03
C GLY A 114 19.51 -9.61 -5.74
N VAL A 115 19.77 -9.97 -4.48
CA VAL A 115 19.87 -11.36 -4.01
C VAL A 115 18.68 -11.72 -3.13
N THR A 116 18.22 -10.79 -2.30
CA THR A 116 17.09 -10.98 -1.40
C THR A 116 15.77 -10.65 -2.10
N PHE A 117 14.65 -11.21 -1.62
CA PHE A 117 13.34 -10.83 -2.13
C PHE A 117 13.04 -9.34 -1.92
N GLU A 118 13.55 -8.75 -0.84
CA GLU A 118 13.42 -7.32 -0.56
C GLU A 118 14.03 -6.45 -1.66
N GLU A 119 15.19 -6.84 -2.19
CA GLU A 119 15.84 -6.12 -3.29
C GLU A 119 15.22 -6.40 -4.66
N CYS A 120 14.68 -7.60 -4.85
CA CYS A 120 14.13 -8.08 -6.12
C CYS A 120 12.66 -7.69 -6.33
N CYS A 121 11.90 -7.53 -5.25
CA CYS A 121 10.48 -7.21 -5.28
C CYS A 121 10.25 -5.70 -5.20
N SER A 122 9.15 -5.23 -5.78
CA SER A 122 8.71 -3.84 -5.69
C SER A 122 7.19 -3.76 -5.74
N ILE A 123 6.62 -2.91 -4.89
CA ILE A 123 5.20 -2.53 -4.87
C ILE A 123 5.02 -1.03 -5.17
N GLU A 124 5.98 -0.43 -5.86
CA GLU A 124 5.94 0.99 -6.24
C GLU A 124 4.73 1.28 -7.15
N GLY A 125 4.13 2.45 -6.97
CA GLY A 125 2.95 2.90 -7.74
C GLY A 125 1.61 2.55 -7.11
N ASN A 126 1.57 1.75 -6.05
CA ASN A 126 0.36 1.59 -5.24
C ASN A 126 0.16 2.84 -4.35
N PRO A 127 -1.09 3.30 -4.12
CA PRO A 127 -1.37 4.39 -3.19
C PRO A 127 -1.18 3.95 -1.73
N ALA A 128 -0.90 4.91 -0.84
CA ALA A 128 -0.81 4.72 0.62
C ALA A 128 -0.06 3.45 1.02
N ILE A 129 1.21 3.31 0.61
CA ILE A 129 1.95 2.04 0.71
C ILE A 129 2.09 1.55 2.16
N ASP A 130 2.15 2.50 3.11
CA ASP A 130 2.32 2.22 4.53
C ASP A 130 1.04 1.68 5.18
N ASP A 131 -0.13 2.00 4.64
CA ASP A 131 -1.44 1.67 5.19
C ASP A 131 -2.08 0.44 4.51
N ASP A 132 -2.95 -0.25 5.24
CA ASP A 132 -3.74 -1.35 4.69
C ASP A 132 -4.67 -0.87 3.57
N TRP A 133 -5.31 0.29 3.76
CA TRP A 133 -6.28 0.88 2.83
C TRP A 133 -5.98 2.36 2.58
N PRO A 134 -6.03 2.84 1.34
CA PRO A 134 -6.05 4.28 1.08
C PRO A 134 -7.41 4.88 1.48
N GLU A 135 -7.42 6.17 1.79
CA GLU A 135 -8.66 6.89 2.10
C GLU A 135 -9.24 7.61 0.87
N TYR A 136 -10.56 7.74 0.83
CA TYR A 136 -11.27 8.56 -0.15
C TYR A 136 -12.37 9.40 0.53
N THR A 137 -12.70 10.53 -0.08
CA THR A 137 -13.75 11.42 0.42
C THR A 137 -15.07 11.14 -0.27
N LEU A 138 -16.06 10.67 0.49
CA LEU A 138 -17.44 10.53 0.05
C LEU A 138 -18.21 11.84 0.30
N LYS A 139 -18.69 12.47 -0.77
CA LYS A 139 -19.54 13.66 -0.70
C LYS A 139 -21.00 13.25 -0.62
N TYR A 140 -21.73 13.80 0.34
CA TYR A 140 -23.14 13.52 0.53
C TYR A 140 -23.94 14.79 0.78
N GLN A 141 -25.26 14.71 0.62
CA GLN A 141 -26.20 15.74 0.99
C GLN A 141 -27.04 15.24 2.17
N ASP A 142 -27.09 16.04 3.22
CA ASP A 142 -27.91 15.79 4.39
C ASP A 142 -29.40 16.06 4.08
N GLU A 143 -30.32 15.71 5.00
CA GLU A 143 -31.76 15.92 4.83
C GLU A 143 -32.13 17.41 4.62
N ASP A 144 -31.32 18.32 5.17
CA ASP A 144 -31.44 19.77 4.99
C ASP A 144 -30.81 20.30 3.68
N GLY A 145 -30.31 19.42 2.80
CA GLY A 145 -29.66 19.78 1.54
C GLY A 145 -28.25 20.37 1.68
N LYS A 146 -27.67 20.34 2.89
CA LYS A 146 -26.28 20.75 3.13
C LYS A 146 -25.33 19.67 2.65
N GLN A 147 -24.25 20.10 1.99
CA GLN A 147 -23.18 19.20 1.58
C GLN A 147 -22.32 18.82 2.79
N GLY A 148 -22.11 17.53 2.98
CA GLY A 148 -21.16 16.94 3.92
C GLY A 148 -20.09 16.15 3.19
N GLU A 149 -18.95 15.98 3.84
CA GLU A 149 -17.84 15.16 3.35
C GLU A 149 -17.47 14.15 4.43
N LEU A 150 -17.21 12.91 4.04
CA LEU A 150 -16.85 11.82 4.93
C LEU A 150 -15.58 11.13 4.38
N SER A 151 -14.50 11.11 5.16
CA SER A 151 -13.30 10.33 4.80
C SER A 151 -13.51 8.87 5.19
N LEU A 152 -13.27 7.95 4.25
CA LEU A 152 -13.50 6.53 4.42
C LEU A 152 -12.33 5.72 3.84
N PRO A 153 -11.98 4.57 4.44
CA PRO A 153 -11.05 3.64 3.82
C PRO A 153 -11.69 3.02 2.57
N LEU A 154 -10.93 2.97 1.48
CA LEU A 154 -11.33 2.31 0.24
C LEU A 154 -10.94 0.83 0.30
N THR A 155 -11.91 0.00 0.66
CA THR A 155 -11.73 -1.45 0.81
C THR A 155 -12.11 -2.21 -0.46
N PHE A 156 -11.78 -3.51 -0.50
CA PHE A 156 -12.23 -4.39 -1.59
C PHE A 156 -13.77 -4.38 -1.76
N ALA A 157 -14.53 -4.23 -0.67
CA ALA A 157 -15.99 -4.20 -0.74
C ALA A 157 -16.52 -2.97 -1.49
N ASP A 158 -15.84 -1.82 -1.39
CA ASP A 158 -16.19 -0.61 -2.11
C ASP A 158 -16.04 -0.79 -3.62
N PHE A 159 -14.95 -1.43 -4.05
CA PHE A 159 -14.78 -1.88 -5.43
C PHE A 159 -15.86 -2.88 -5.84
N ALA A 160 -16.07 -3.92 -5.04
CA ALA A 160 -17.04 -4.98 -5.35
C ALA A 160 -18.48 -4.44 -5.46
N LEU A 161 -18.85 -3.41 -4.69
CA LEU A 161 -20.15 -2.76 -4.78
C LEU A 161 -20.43 -2.18 -6.17
N THR A 162 -19.38 -1.74 -6.88
CA THR A 162 -19.49 -1.14 -8.21
C THR A 162 -19.59 -2.16 -9.35
N GLU A 163 -19.35 -3.45 -9.10
CA GLU A 163 -19.36 -4.48 -10.13
C GLU A 163 -20.60 -5.40 -10.02
N GLY A 164 -21.31 -5.57 -11.12
CA GLY A 164 -22.51 -6.42 -11.21
C GLY A 164 -22.28 -7.87 -10.77
N ARG A 165 -21.06 -8.40 -10.92
CA ARG A 165 -20.69 -9.77 -10.52
C ARG A 165 -20.72 -10.03 -9.00
N PHE A 166 -20.75 -8.98 -8.18
CA PHE A 166 -20.90 -9.10 -6.71
C PHE A 166 -22.24 -8.56 -6.18
N ARG A 167 -23.05 -7.94 -7.03
CA ARG A 167 -24.29 -7.22 -6.64
C ARG A 167 -25.23 -7.99 -5.71
N LYS A 168 -25.26 -9.32 -5.79
CA LYS A 168 -26.13 -10.16 -4.95
C LYS A 168 -25.68 -10.26 -3.48
N HIS A 169 -24.42 -9.93 -3.18
CA HIS A 169 -23.83 -9.91 -1.84
C HIS A 169 -24.13 -8.64 -1.04
N PHE A 170 -24.76 -7.64 -1.68
CA PHE A 170 -25.05 -6.37 -1.03
C PHE A 170 -26.55 -6.21 -0.77
N ARG A 171 -26.88 -5.60 0.37
CA ARG A 171 -28.25 -5.23 0.74
C ARG A 171 -28.28 -3.83 1.32
N LYS A 172 -29.22 -3.01 0.85
CA LYS A 172 -29.42 -1.66 1.40
C LYS A 172 -30.12 -1.79 2.75
N ALA A 173 -29.55 -1.22 3.81
CA ALA A 173 -30.20 -1.14 5.12
C ALA A 173 -31.05 0.16 5.19
N PRO A 174 -32.38 0.05 5.36
CA PRO A 174 -33.21 1.23 5.62
C PRO A 174 -32.72 1.98 6.87
N PRO A 175 -32.82 3.33 6.92
CA PRO A 175 -32.44 4.10 8.11
C PRO A 175 -33.10 3.63 9.41
N GLU A 176 -34.34 3.16 9.31
CA GLU A 176 -35.12 2.60 10.43
C GLU A 176 -34.48 1.36 11.07
N THR A 177 -33.63 0.65 10.33
CA THR A 177 -32.96 -0.56 10.83
C THR A 177 -31.55 -0.27 11.33
N TRP A 178 -31.12 0.99 11.39
CA TRP A 178 -29.78 1.32 11.87
C TRP A 178 -29.72 1.17 13.38
N HIS A 179 -28.74 0.42 13.85
CA HIS A 179 -28.47 0.18 15.27
C HIS A 179 -26.96 0.09 15.51
N ASP A 180 -26.56 0.08 16.78
CA ASP A 180 -25.16 0.18 17.19
C ASP A 180 -24.33 -1.06 16.84
N ASP A 181 -24.97 -2.24 16.69
CA ASP A 181 -24.27 -3.45 16.25
C ASP A 181 -23.88 -3.45 14.76
N MET A 182 -24.25 -2.40 14.01
CA MET A 182 -23.76 -2.20 12.65
C MET A 182 -22.42 -1.48 12.68
N LEU A 183 -21.36 -2.12 12.16
CA LEU A 183 -20.01 -1.56 12.13
C LEU A 183 -19.52 -1.32 10.70
N PRO A 184 -18.73 -0.25 10.46
CA PRO A 184 -17.99 -0.09 9.22
C PRO A 184 -17.13 -1.33 8.94
N LEU A 185 -17.10 -1.77 7.68
CA LEU A 185 -16.42 -3.01 7.31
C LEU A 185 -14.94 -3.02 7.71
N ALA A 186 -14.24 -1.89 7.54
CA ALA A 186 -12.82 -1.77 7.89
C ALA A 186 -12.56 -1.98 9.40
N GLU A 187 -13.48 -1.54 10.26
CA GLU A 187 -13.40 -1.79 11.71
C GLU A 187 -13.78 -3.25 12.01
N PHE A 188 -14.83 -3.76 11.36
CA PHE A 188 -15.31 -5.13 11.56
C PHE A 188 -14.24 -6.19 11.28
N ILE A 189 -13.44 -6.02 10.21
CA ILE A 189 -12.35 -6.96 9.88
C ILE A 189 -11.14 -6.86 10.82
N GLY A 190 -11.05 -5.81 11.63
CA GLY A 190 -10.04 -5.65 12.66
C GLY A 190 -10.37 -6.37 13.97
N LEU A 191 -11.63 -6.77 14.16
CA LEU A 191 -12.09 -7.49 15.34
C LEU A 191 -11.70 -8.98 15.30
N GLU A 192 -11.47 -9.57 16.46
CA GLU A 192 -11.29 -11.01 16.63
C GLU A 192 -12.60 -11.79 16.39
N GLY A 193 -12.50 -13.09 16.14
CA GLY A 193 -13.63 -13.93 15.71
C GLY A 193 -14.84 -13.89 16.64
N ASP A 194 -14.63 -13.94 17.95
CA ASP A 194 -15.70 -13.93 18.95
C ASP A 194 -16.39 -12.56 19.05
N GLU A 195 -15.63 -11.48 18.85
CA GLU A 195 -16.15 -10.11 18.91
C GLU A 195 -17.02 -9.74 17.72
N ARG A 196 -17.06 -10.57 16.67
CA ARG A 196 -17.88 -10.37 15.47
C ARG A 196 -19.28 -10.94 15.61
N GLU A 197 -19.53 -11.80 16.59
CA GLU A 197 -20.83 -12.41 16.77
C GLU A 197 -21.90 -11.34 17.04
N GLY A 198 -23.01 -11.40 16.31
CA GLY A 198 -24.10 -10.42 16.43
C GLY A 198 -23.85 -9.06 15.76
N LYS A 199 -22.65 -8.82 15.19
CA LYS A 199 -22.33 -7.57 14.49
C LYS A 199 -22.59 -7.68 12.99
N PHE A 200 -22.97 -6.56 12.39
CA PHE A 200 -23.36 -6.48 10.98
C PHE A 200 -22.43 -5.52 10.22
N PRO A 201 -21.54 -6.03 9.35
CA PRO A 201 -20.63 -5.17 8.59
C PRO A 201 -21.38 -4.41 7.50
N TYR A 202 -21.05 -3.12 7.36
CA TYR A 202 -21.57 -2.27 6.29
C TYR A 202 -20.49 -1.38 5.68
N ILE A 203 -20.75 -0.89 4.47
CA ILE A 203 -20.02 0.22 3.85
C ILE A 203 -20.97 1.38 3.58
N TRP A 204 -20.43 2.60 3.56
CA TRP A 204 -21.19 3.79 3.22
C TRP A 204 -21.28 3.95 1.70
N ALA A 205 -22.48 4.28 1.22
CA ALA A 205 -22.70 4.66 -0.16
C ALA A 205 -23.68 5.83 -0.22
N THR A 206 -23.84 6.42 -1.41
CA THR A 206 -24.86 7.43 -1.67
C THR A 206 -26.00 6.86 -2.50
N ASP A 207 -27.23 7.29 -2.22
CA ASP A 207 -28.38 6.98 -3.07
C ASP A 207 -28.45 7.91 -4.31
N ASN A 208 -29.46 7.72 -5.16
CA ASN A 208 -29.65 8.55 -6.37
C ASN A 208 -29.93 10.04 -6.08
N LYS A 209 -30.15 10.41 -4.81
CA LYS A 209 -30.35 11.78 -4.34
C LYS A 209 -29.13 12.29 -3.54
N ASN A 210 -27.99 11.60 -3.63
CA ASN A 210 -26.75 11.89 -2.90
C ASN A 210 -26.88 11.79 -1.38
N ARG A 211 -27.86 11.07 -0.84
CA ARG A 211 -28.01 10.86 0.61
C ARG A 211 -27.20 9.66 1.06
N LEU A 212 -26.61 9.74 2.26
CA LEU A 212 -25.89 8.63 2.86
C LEU A 212 -26.81 7.42 3.08
N MET A 213 -26.28 6.24 2.77
CA MET A 213 -26.94 4.97 3.03
C MET A 213 -25.92 3.91 3.45
N ARG A 214 -26.33 3.05 4.39
CA ARG A 214 -25.56 1.87 4.80
C ARG A 214 -25.88 0.71 3.86
N VAL A 215 -24.84 0.11 3.30
CA VAL A 215 -24.93 -1.11 2.50
C VAL A 215 -24.34 -2.26 3.29
N LEU A 216 -25.19 -3.20 3.69
CA LEU A 216 -24.78 -4.43 4.36
C LEU A 216 -23.97 -5.30 3.39
N VAL A 217 -22.90 -5.87 3.93
CA VAL A 217 -21.93 -6.68 3.21
C VAL A 217 -22.09 -8.15 3.61
N ALA A 218 -22.28 -9.04 2.63
CA ALA A 218 -22.34 -10.48 2.92
C ALA A 218 -20.98 -11.05 3.31
N GLN A 219 -21.00 -12.16 4.05
CA GLN A 219 -19.80 -12.82 4.58
C GLN A 219 -18.74 -13.12 3.51
N GLU A 220 -19.13 -13.47 2.28
CA GLU A 220 -18.15 -13.79 1.23
C GLU A 220 -17.31 -12.57 0.81
N ILE A 221 -17.91 -11.37 0.84
CA ILE A 221 -17.22 -10.12 0.54
C ILE A 221 -16.36 -9.68 1.73
N VAL A 222 -16.81 -9.94 2.96
CA VAL A 222 -15.97 -9.76 4.16
C VAL A 222 -14.72 -10.61 4.03
N THR A 223 -14.86 -11.91 3.78
CA THR A 223 -13.73 -12.85 3.58
C THR A 223 -12.83 -12.43 2.41
N SER A 224 -13.42 -11.98 1.29
CA SER A 224 -12.62 -11.45 0.18
C SER A 224 -11.84 -10.19 0.57
N THR A 225 -12.41 -9.32 1.42
CA THR A 225 -11.76 -8.10 1.88
C THR A 225 -10.60 -8.41 2.83
N GLU A 226 -10.81 -9.34 3.77
CA GLU A 226 -9.74 -9.84 4.65
C GLU A 226 -8.60 -10.44 3.84
N GLU A 227 -8.92 -11.32 2.89
CA GLU A 227 -7.88 -11.98 2.10
C GLU A 227 -7.10 -10.99 1.21
N ARG A 228 -7.73 -9.92 0.73
CA ARG A 228 -7.02 -8.85 -0.01
C ARG A 228 -6.12 -8.02 0.90
N ARG A 229 -6.54 -7.72 2.13
CA ARG A 229 -5.69 -7.09 3.15
C ARG A 229 -4.49 -7.97 3.49
N ASP A 230 -4.73 -9.24 3.77
CA ASP A 230 -3.68 -10.18 4.15
C ASP A 230 -2.69 -10.38 2.99
N PHE A 231 -3.17 -10.43 1.74
CA PHE A 231 -2.31 -10.46 0.56
C PHE A 231 -1.48 -9.18 0.43
N TRP A 232 -2.05 -8.01 0.70
CA TRP A 232 -1.31 -6.74 0.71
C TRP A 232 -0.18 -6.76 1.76
N GLN A 233 -0.46 -7.23 2.97
CA GLN A 233 0.54 -7.39 4.03
C GLN A 233 1.64 -8.41 3.65
N GLN A 234 1.29 -9.50 2.95
CA GLN A 234 2.28 -10.42 2.39
C GLN A 234 3.20 -9.71 1.39
N LEU A 235 2.67 -8.86 0.52
CA LEU A 235 3.48 -8.09 -0.42
C LEU A 235 4.39 -7.07 0.29
N LYS A 236 3.88 -6.36 1.30
CA LYS A 236 4.68 -5.44 2.14
C LYS A 236 5.83 -6.16 2.84
N SER A 237 5.56 -7.36 3.35
CA SER A 237 6.57 -8.24 3.96
C SER A 237 7.69 -8.60 2.98
N LEU A 238 7.36 -8.85 1.71
CA LEU A 238 8.36 -9.18 0.68
C LEU A 238 9.30 -8.01 0.34
N VAL A 239 8.83 -6.77 0.44
CA VAL A 239 9.61 -5.56 0.09
C VAL A 239 10.17 -4.81 1.31
N GLY A 240 9.97 -5.34 2.52
CA GLY A 240 10.53 -4.76 3.74
C GLY A 240 9.85 -3.48 4.24
N VAL A 241 8.68 -3.10 3.71
CA VAL A 241 7.97 -1.86 4.12
C VAL A 241 7.55 -1.93 5.59
N ASP A 242 7.05 -3.09 6.06
CA ASP A 242 6.69 -3.29 7.47
C ASP A 242 7.91 -3.43 8.40
N ARG A 243 9.12 -3.48 7.84
CA ARG A 243 10.37 -3.61 8.57
C ARG A 243 10.93 -2.26 8.98
N GLN A 244 10.08 -1.28 9.27
CA GLN A 244 10.46 -0.19 10.17
C GLN A 244 10.45 -0.71 11.61
N VAL A 245 11.37 -1.63 11.92
CA VAL A 245 11.84 -1.72 13.29
C VAL A 245 12.56 -0.41 13.51
N ASP A 246 11.96 0.50 14.27
CA ASP A 246 12.66 1.67 14.80
C ASP A 246 13.81 1.12 15.67
N LEU A 247 14.97 0.91 15.01
CA LEU A 247 16.17 0.35 15.62
C LEU A 247 16.62 1.22 16.78
N ASP A 248 16.26 2.52 16.80
CA ASP A 248 16.51 3.41 17.91
C ASP A 248 15.54 3.17 19.07
N GLN A 249 14.26 2.87 18.84
CA GLN A 249 13.36 2.39 19.89
C GLN A 249 13.79 1.03 20.45
N VAL A 250 14.10 0.05 19.60
CA VAL A 250 14.56 -1.27 20.06
C VAL A 250 15.88 -1.15 20.82
N ARG A 251 16.80 -0.31 20.35
CA ARG A 251 18.05 -0.03 21.06
C ARG A 251 17.82 0.77 22.34
N ALA A 252 16.85 1.68 22.39
CA ALA A 252 16.51 2.45 23.59
C ALA A 252 15.87 1.55 24.65
N VAL A 253 14.93 0.68 24.27
CA VAL A 253 14.32 -0.32 25.13
C VAL A 253 15.38 -1.30 25.64
N ALA A 254 16.22 -1.85 24.75
CA ALA A 254 17.30 -2.75 25.16
C ALA A 254 18.32 -2.07 26.08
N LYS A 255 18.66 -0.79 25.84
CA LYS A 255 19.52 -0.01 26.76
C LYS A 255 18.85 0.25 28.10
N ALA A 256 17.55 0.53 28.12
CA ALA A 256 16.80 0.76 29.35
C ALA A 256 16.70 -0.54 30.18
N GLU A 257 16.41 -1.67 29.55
CA GLU A 257 16.38 -2.99 30.19
C GLU A 257 17.77 -3.42 30.68
N MET A 258 18.83 -3.14 29.91
CA MET A 258 20.21 -3.40 30.33
C MET A 258 20.62 -2.50 31.50
N ALA A 259 20.25 -1.22 31.50
CA ALA A 259 20.52 -0.32 32.62
C ALA A 259 19.75 -0.73 33.88
N GLN A 260 18.50 -1.16 33.74
CA GLN A 260 17.69 -1.67 34.85
C GLN A 260 18.26 -2.98 35.43
N SER A 261 18.67 -3.92 34.58
CA SER A 261 19.28 -5.19 35.04
C SER A 261 20.65 -4.98 35.70
N ILE A 262 21.48 -4.07 35.18
CA ILE A 262 22.76 -3.69 35.82
C ILE A 262 22.51 -3.01 37.17
N THR A 263 21.54 -2.09 37.24
CA THR A 263 21.19 -1.39 38.49
C THR A 263 20.65 -2.37 39.53
N ALA A 264 19.80 -3.31 39.12
CA ALA A 264 19.29 -4.37 39.98
C ALA A 264 20.42 -5.30 40.48
N GLY A 265 21.36 -5.67 39.61
CA GLY A 265 22.54 -6.45 39.97
C GLY A 265 23.48 -5.72 40.95
N LEU A 266 23.69 -4.41 40.75
CA LEU A 266 24.49 -3.58 41.66
C LEU A 266 23.81 -3.36 43.01
N LEU A 267 22.48 -3.17 43.04
CA LEU A 267 21.72 -3.09 44.30
C LEU A 267 21.77 -4.41 45.08
N ALA A 268 21.67 -5.54 44.39
CA ALA A 268 21.81 -6.86 45.00
C ALA A 268 23.22 -7.05 45.60
N LEU A 269 24.26 -6.56 44.93
CA LEU A 269 25.64 -6.58 45.44
C LEU A 269 25.85 -5.65 46.64
N ALA A 270 25.27 -4.45 46.61
CA ALA A 270 25.35 -3.47 47.70
C ALA A 270 24.62 -3.93 48.98
N ASN A 271 23.56 -4.72 48.83
CA ASN A 271 22.80 -5.30 49.94
C ASN A 271 23.36 -6.65 50.42
N GLY A 272 24.58 -7.03 50.02
CA GLY A 272 25.27 -8.23 50.49
C GLY A 272 24.72 -9.55 49.93
N GLY A 273 24.03 -9.50 48.79
CA GLY A 273 23.48 -10.66 48.09
C GLY A 273 24.54 -11.47 47.33
N ASP A 274 24.26 -12.77 47.20
CA ASP A 274 25.12 -13.77 46.58
C ASP A 274 25.45 -13.46 45.11
N THR A 275 26.73 -13.59 44.76
CA THR A 275 27.30 -13.23 43.43
C THR A 275 26.84 -14.12 42.27
N SER A 276 26.00 -15.11 42.54
CA SER A 276 25.42 -16.02 41.54
C SER A 276 24.49 -15.30 40.55
N ALA A 277 23.95 -14.13 40.89
CA ALA A 277 23.13 -13.30 40.00
C ALA A 277 23.94 -12.58 38.89
N LEU A 278 25.28 -12.57 38.96
CA LEU A 278 26.14 -12.05 37.87
C LEU A 278 26.31 -13.03 36.71
N ALA A 279 26.00 -14.32 36.92
CA ALA A 279 26.12 -15.34 35.87
C ALA A 279 25.08 -15.17 34.75
N SER A 280 23.94 -14.52 35.03
CA SER A 280 22.93 -14.17 34.02
C SER A 280 23.24 -12.87 33.26
N ILE A 281 24.29 -12.12 33.65
CA ILE A 281 24.77 -10.90 32.96
C ILE A 281 25.87 -11.24 31.94
N ALA A 282 26.35 -12.48 31.92
CA ALA A 282 27.24 -12.98 30.88
C ALA A 282 26.46 -13.19 29.57
N LEU A 283 26.58 -12.20 28.67
CA LEU A 283 26.16 -12.23 27.28
C LEU A 283 26.47 -13.59 26.61
N PRO A 284 25.57 -14.15 25.77
CA PRO A 284 26.04 -15.02 24.71
C PRO A 284 26.78 -14.13 23.70
N ALA A 285 28.09 -14.29 23.66
CA ALA A 285 28.91 -13.85 22.55
C ALA A 285 28.59 -14.73 21.33
N SER A 286 27.53 -14.38 20.61
CA SER A 286 27.29 -14.87 19.25
C SER A 286 27.84 -13.82 18.31
N GLY A 287 28.98 -14.12 17.70
CA GLY A 287 29.52 -13.33 16.61
C GLY A 287 28.60 -13.44 15.41
N ASP A 288 27.84 -12.39 15.16
CA ASP A 288 27.26 -12.12 13.85
C ASP A 288 27.66 -10.69 13.46
N ALA A 289 28.12 -10.58 12.22
CA ALA A 289 28.65 -9.37 11.63
C ALA A 289 27.63 -8.22 11.73
N MET A 290 28.12 -7.04 12.12
CA MET A 290 27.35 -5.81 12.07
C MET A 290 26.86 -5.53 10.64
N PRO A 291 25.55 -5.32 10.42
CA PRO A 291 25.14 -4.38 9.40
C PRO A 291 25.35 -2.97 9.95
N ALA A 292 25.93 -2.11 9.13
CA ALA A 292 26.19 -0.72 9.44
C ALA A 292 24.93 -0.01 9.93
N ALA A 293 25.06 0.77 11.00
CA ALA A 293 24.02 1.68 11.47
C ALA A 293 23.66 2.70 10.36
N LEU A 294 22.37 3.01 10.22
CA LEU A 294 21.91 4.19 9.49
C LEU A 294 22.55 5.43 10.15
N PRO A 295 23.31 6.25 9.41
CA PRO A 295 23.78 7.52 9.94
C PRO A 295 22.60 8.49 10.01
N SER A 296 22.45 9.15 11.16
CA SER A 296 21.76 10.43 11.21
C SER A 296 22.44 11.42 10.23
N ALA A 297 21.78 12.53 9.94
CA ALA A 297 22.25 13.61 9.05
C ALA A 297 23.62 14.26 9.40
N ALA A 298 24.46 13.62 10.22
CA ALA A 298 25.74 14.11 10.71
C ALA A 298 26.97 13.60 9.93
N ASN A 299 26.84 12.71 8.93
CA ASN A 299 27.98 12.23 8.12
C ASN A 299 27.56 11.89 6.67
N LEU A 300 27.09 12.87 5.92
CA LEU A 300 26.93 12.71 4.47
C LEU A 300 28.31 12.85 3.78
N PRO A 301 28.64 12.04 2.76
CA PRO A 301 29.86 12.19 1.97
C PRO A 301 29.90 13.48 1.12
N TRP A 302 28.76 14.17 1.03
CA TRP A 302 28.53 15.39 0.26
C TRP A 302 27.90 16.47 1.15
N GLU A 303 27.99 17.71 0.69
CA GLU A 303 27.24 18.83 1.28
C GLU A 303 25.75 18.68 0.95
N TYR A 304 24.89 18.82 1.97
CA TYR A 304 23.45 18.67 1.78
C TYR A 304 22.80 19.96 1.28
N GLU A 305 22.43 19.96 0.01
CA GLU A 305 21.53 20.93 -0.60
C GLU A 305 20.08 20.39 -0.57
N PRO A 306 19.12 21.11 0.05
CA PRO A 306 17.73 20.70 0.08
C PRO A 306 17.06 20.91 -1.28
N VAL A 307 16.05 20.08 -1.56
CA VAL A 307 15.15 20.28 -2.71
C VAL A 307 14.45 21.64 -2.65
N TRP A 308 14.31 22.30 -3.80
CA TRP A 308 13.62 23.58 -3.93
C TRP A 308 12.85 23.68 -5.25
N VAL A 309 11.91 24.65 -5.32
CA VAL A 309 11.06 24.89 -6.49
C VAL A 309 11.12 26.37 -6.87
N GLU A 310 11.27 26.67 -8.16
CA GLU A 310 11.00 28.00 -8.72
C GLU A 310 9.49 28.20 -8.84
N THR A 311 8.84 28.40 -7.69
CA THR A 311 7.38 28.51 -7.54
C THR A 311 6.71 29.43 -8.60
N PRO A 312 7.29 30.58 -9.01
CA PRO A 312 6.71 31.42 -10.07
C PRO A 312 6.58 30.74 -11.44
N GLU A 313 7.41 29.73 -11.75
CA GLU A 313 7.43 29.04 -13.05
C GLU A 313 6.54 27.78 -13.06
N CYS A 314 5.96 27.41 -11.91
CA CYS A 314 5.13 26.22 -11.78
C CYS A 314 3.85 26.31 -12.64
N THR A 315 3.59 25.27 -13.43
CA THR A 315 2.39 25.14 -14.30
C THR A 315 1.29 24.24 -13.74
N ALA A 316 1.43 23.78 -12.49
CA ALA A 316 0.46 22.94 -11.78
C ALA A 316 0.04 21.65 -12.53
N CYS A 317 1.03 20.83 -12.92
CA CYS A 317 0.81 19.57 -13.66
C CYS A 317 0.60 18.32 -12.76
N ASP A 318 0.57 18.50 -11.44
CA ASP A 318 0.28 17.49 -10.39
C ASP A 318 1.32 16.36 -10.23
N GLU A 319 2.23 16.18 -11.19
CA GLU A 319 3.26 15.13 -11.17
C GLU A 319 4.11 15.12 -9.88
N CYS A 320 4.55 16.29 -9.40
CA CYS A 320 5.40 16.35 -8.21
C CYS A 320 4.65 16.06 -6.91
N THR A 321 3.39 16.49 -6.80
CA THR A 321 2.55 16.23 -5.64
C THR A 321 2.07 14.79 -5.59
N ASP A 322 1.94 14.12 -6.75
CA ASP A 322 1.58 12.71 -6.82
C ASP A 322 2.78 11.79 -6.52
N LEU A 323 3.98 12.17 -6.96
CA LEU A 323 5.21 11.39 -6.74
C LEU A 323 5.77 11.54 -5.33
N ALA A 324 5.73 12.74 -4.75
CA ALA A 324 6.27 13.02 -3.42
C ALA A 324 5.34 13.97 -2.62
N PRO A 325 4.15 13.51 -2.21
CA PRO A 325 3.12 14.34 -1.54
C PRO A 325 3.56 14.88 -0.17
N ARG A 326 4.55 14.25 0.46
CA ARG A 326 5.14 14.73 1.72
C ARG A 326 6.23 15.79 1.51
N VAL A 327 6.74 15.94 0.28
CA VAL A 327 7.76 16.94 -0.07
C VAL A 327 7.10 18.15 -0.74
N PHE A 328 6.16 17.93 -1.66
CA PHE A 328 5.54 18.99 -2.44
C PHE A 328 4.05 19.14 -2.14
N LYS A 329 3.60 20.38 -2.05
CA LYS A 329 2.18 20.74 -1.97
C LYS A 329 1.92 22.02 -2.74
N TYR A 330 0.69 22.25 -3.18
CA TYR A 330 0.30 23.53 -3.74
C TYR A 330 0.02 24.58 -2.67
N ASN A 331 0.48 25.80 -2.90
CA ASN A 331 0.06 26.99 -2.16
C ASN A 331 -1.33 27.49 -2.65
N ASP A 332 -1.83 28.57 -2.04
CA ASP A 332 -3.13 29.17 -2.37
C ASP A 332 -3.21 29.68 -3.83
N GLN A 333 -2.07 29.90 -4.49
CA GLN A 333 -1.97 30.34 -5.88
C GLN A 333 -1.82 29.16 -6.86
N LYS A 334 -1.97 27.91 -6.39
CA LYS A 334 -1.78 26.67 -7.15
C LYS A 334 -0.36 26.51 -7.72
N GLN A 335 0.66 26.95 -6.98
CA GLN A 335 2.05 26.75 -7.34
C GLN A 335 2.73 25.80 -6.34
N ALA A 336 3.57 24.91 -6.84
CA ALA A 336 4.24 23.91 -6.01
C ALA A 336 5.24 24.59 -5.07
N VAL A 337 5.20 24.18 -3.79
CA VAL A 337 6.13 24.59 -2.74
C VAL A 337 6.63 23.35 -2.00
N VAL A 338 7.85 23.44 -1.45
CA VAL A 338 8.43 22.40 -0.60
C VAL A 338 7.91 22.54 0.82
N ILE A 339 7.30 21.50 1.36
CA ILE A 339 6.80 21.44 2.74
C ILE A 339 7.75 20.68 3.68
N ASP A 340 8.41 19.63 3.19
CA ASP A 340 9.43 18.88 3.91
C ASP A 340 10.49 18.35 2.92
N PRO A 341 11.69 18.95 2.87
CA PRO A 341 12.78 18.50 1.99
C PRO A 341 13.26 17.07 2.21
N LYS A 342 12.87 16.43 3.33
CA LYS A 342 13.23 15.06 3.70
C LYS A 342 12.03 14.10 3.74
N GLY A 343 10.87 14.56 3.26
CA GLY A 343 9.60 13.83 3.34
C GLY A 343 9.48 12.62 2.39
N ALA A 344 10.43 12.42 1.47
CA ALA A 344 10.46 11.29 0.54
C ALA A 344 11.91 10.84 0.24
N PRO A 345 12.11 9.60 -0.25
CA PRO A 345 13.38 9.15 -0.80
C PRO A 345 13.88 10.07 -1.91
N PHE A 346 15.20 10.24 -2.02
CA PHE A 346 15.82 11.09 -3.06
C PHE A 346 15.45 10.63 -4.48
N LYS A 347 15.26 9.33 -4.69
CA LYS A 347 14.76 8.79 -5.97
C LYS A 347 13.44 9.44 -6.42
N ASP A 348 12.49 9.63 -5.51
CA ASP A 348 11.16 10.17 -5.83
C ASP A 348 11.23 11.67 -6.12
N ILE A 349 12.10 12.38 -5.40
CA ILE A 349 12.42 13.79 -5.66
C ILE A 349 13.06 13.97 -7.04
N VAL A 350 14.03 13.11 -7.41
CA VAL A 350 14.66 13.13 -8.75
C VAL A 350 13.64 12.82 -9.83
N LYS A 351 12.77 11.82 -9.64
CA LYS A 351 11.68 11.53 -10.58
C LYS A 351 10.70 12.70 -10.73
N ALA A 352 10.36 13.38 -9.64
CA ALA A 352 9.49 14.56 -9.68
C ALA A 352 10.09 15.70 -10.50
N ALA A 353 11.41 15.92 -10.41
CA ALA A 353 12.11 16.90 -11.26
C ALA A 353 12.15 16.47 -12.73
N GLU A 354 12.46 15.20 -13.01
CA GLU A 354 12.48 14.67 -14.39
C GLU A 354 11.13 14.78 -15.10
N LYS A 355 10.03 14.67 -14.36
CA LYS A 355 8.67 14.79 -14.88
C LYS A 355 8.08 16.19 -14.76
N CYS A 356 8.81 17.15 -14.21
CA CYS A 356 8.34 18.52 -14.11
C CYS A 356 8.20 19.11 -15.52
N THR A 357 6.96 19.33 -15.97
CA THR A 357 6.70 19.90 -17.30
C THR A 357 7.28 21.31 -17.44
N ALA A 358 7.31 22.07 -16.34
CA ALA A 358 7.88 23.41 -16.28
C ALA A 358 9.42 23.42 -16.13
N GLY A 359 10.03 22.30 -15.71
CA GLY A 359 11.46 22.25 -15.39
C GLY A 359 11.88 23.04 -14.14
N CYS A 360 10.93 23.51 -13.33
CA CYS A 360 11.15 24.43 -12.20
C CYS A 360 11.48 23.72 -10.87
N LEU A 361 11.86 22.44 -10.92
CA LEU A 361 12.03 21.55 -9.75
C LEU A 361 13.47 21.11 -9.63
N HIS A 362 14.09 21.43 -8.49
CA HIS A 362 15.51 21.19 -8.25
C HIS A 362 15.69 20.18 -7.11
N PRO A 363 16.13 18.94 -7.40
CA PRO A 363 16.22 17.89 -6.40
C PRO A 363 17.21 18.15 -5.27
N GLY A 364 18.21 19.01 -5.49
CA GLY A 364 19.33 19.18 -4.58
C GLY A 364 20.13 17.87 -4.44
N THR A 365 20.57 17.56 -3.23
CA THR A 365 21.36 16.37 -2.92
C THR A 365 20.60 15.39 -2.02
N PRO A 366 20.96 14.09 -2.03
CA PRO A 366 20.28 13.10 -1.19
C PRO A 366 20.50 13.40 0.29
N TRP A 367 19.42 13.40 1.06
CA TRP A 367 19.51 13.57 2.51
C TRP A 367 19.93 12.29 3.25
N ASN A 368 19.88 11.14 2.58
CA ASN A 368 20.26 9.83 3.09
C ASN A 368 21.28 9.15 2.16
N ALA A 369 22.52 8.98 2.64
CA ALA A 369 23.58 8.34 1.87
C ALA A 369 23.42 6.82 1.71
N GLY A 370 22.54 6.18 2.50
CA GLY A 370 22.25 4.76 2.42
C GLY A 370 21.21 4.38 1.37
N GLU A 371 20.68 5.34 0.60
CA GLU A 371 19.71 5.03 -0.46
C GLU A 371 20.34 4.21 -1.60
N LYS A 372 19.58 3.24 -2.12
CA LYS A 372 20.04 2.40 -3.24
C LYS A 372 20.26 3.27 -4.49
N ASP A 373 21.36 3.01 -5.21
CA ASP A 373 21.72 3.70 -6.45
C ASP A 373 21.93 5.23 -6.29
N VAL A 374 22.26 5.72 -5.09
CA VAL A 374 22.36 7.17 -4.79
C VAL A 374 23.29 7.92 -5.74
N GLU A 375 24.42 7.34 -6.12
CA GLU A 375 25.38 7.94 -7.07
C GLU A 375 24.76 8.10 -8.48
N LYS A 376 23.98 7.11 -8.94
CA LYS A 376 23.28 7.19 -10.23
C LYS A 376 22.17 8.23 -10.19
N LEU A 377 21.47 8.33 -9.07
CA LEU A 377 20.42 9.33 -8.86
C LEU A 377 21.00 10.74 -8.81
N MET A 378 22.13 10.95 -8.14
CA MET A 378 22.84 12.23 -8.15
C MET A 378 23.23 12.65 -9.57
N LYS A 379 23.79 11.72 -10.36
CA LYS A 379 24.13 11.97 -11.77
C LYS A 379 22.92 12.32 -12.64
N ARG A 380 21.73 11.79 -12.32
CA ARG A 380 20.47 12.16 -13.00
C ARG A 380 20.00 13.54 -12.55
N ALA A 381 20.11 13.85 -11.26
CA ALA A 381 19.74 15.11 -10.67
C ALA A 381 20.58 16.30 -11.18
N GLU A 382 21.85 16.09 -11.57
CA GLU A 382 22.77 17.14 -12.08
C GLU A 382 22.17 18.03 -13.19
N LYS A 383 21.26 17.50 -14.00
CA LYS A 383 20.61 18.25 -15.10
C LYS A 383 19.54 19.24 -14.62
N TYR A 384 19.15 19.12 -13.35
CA TYR A 384 18.04 19.83 -12.71
C TYR A 384 18.52 20.58 -11.46
N GLN A 385 19.83 20.81 -11.31
CA GLN A 385 20.38 21.63 -10.22
C GLN A 385 20.26 23.11 -10.54
#